data_AF-A0A2T9YJV9-F1
#
_entry.id   AF-A0A2T9YJV9-F1
#
_cell.length_a   1.000
_cell.length_b   1.000
_cell.length_c   1.000
_cell.angle_alpha   90.00
_cell.angle_beta   90.00
_cell.angle_gamma   90.00
#
_symmetry.space_group_name_H-M   'P 1'
#
loop_
_entity.id
_entity.type
_entity.pdbx_description
1 polymer ?
#
loop_
_entity_poly.entity_id
_entity_poly.type
_entity_poly.pdbx_seq_one_letter_code
_entity_poly.pdbx_strand_id
1 'polypeptide(L)'
;MTDNRNSNDTGMKNLVDEFRISFKLQKEEISNLIDKIKTQSDSTLINNLLEKIKSLESYIKEMGSYLPTYDLKISIQNLSELRKEALDLQKKSAPTKTFKFKTNITKLKNTENKKISNINSIEPQTTNKPADSQCLKLSEKNNYYYYHLPVKSSVLSYEANLYNLKFSIVDLSEESEYIRALYVNNLEFCVIICSKINGSVTIRNCKNCIFVLVSQQLRLEECIDVDIYLRINN
;
A
#
# COMPACT_ATOMS: atom_id res chain seq x y z
N MET A 1 -13.22 -26.62 33.64
CA MET A 1 -12.02 -25.84 33.28
C MET A 1 -12.41 -24.88 32.17
N THR A 2 -13.17 -23.86 32.53
CA THR A 2 -13.46 -22.69 31.70
C THR A 2 -12.61 -21.53 32.24
N ASP A 3 -12.46 -20.48 31.43
CA ASP A 3 -11.96 -19.16 31.84
C ASP A 3 -10.44 -18.91 31.76
N ASN A 4 -9.90 -18.96 30.53
CA ASN A 4 -8.64 -18.26 30.22
C ASN A 4 -8.64 -17.51 28.86
N ARG A 5 -9.80 -17.37 28.20
CA ARG A 5 -9.93 -16.62 26.92
C ARG A 5 -10.46 -15.18 27.07
N ASN A 6 -11.15 -14.85 28.17
CA ASN A 6 -11.76 -13.51 28.35
C ASN A 6 -10.79 -12.41 28.81
N SER A 7 -9.67 -12.78 29.44
CA SER A 7 -8.71 -11.79 29.99
C SER A 7 -7.94 -11.05 28.88
N ASN A 8 -7.61 -11.74 27.79
CA ASN A 8 -6.84 -11.16 26.68
C ASN A 8 -7.67 -10.23 25.79
N ASP A 9 -8.96 -10.54 25.57
CA ASP A 9 -9.87 -9.69 24.77
C ASP A 9 -10.20 -8.37 25.49
N THR A 10 -10.33 -8.41 26.83
CA THR A 10 -10.57 -7.22 27.65
C THR A 10 -9.34 -6.30 27.67
N GLY A 11 -8.13 -6.86 27.75
CA GLY A 11 -6.88 -6.08 27.70
C GLY A 11 -6.66 -5.38 26.35
N MET A 12 -6.97 -6.04 25.24
CA MET A 12 -6.84 -5.44 23.90
C MET A 12 -7.88 -4.34 23.66
N LYS A 13 -9.12 -4.50 24.12
CA LYS A 13 -10.14 -3.43 24.04
C LYS A 13 -9.73 -2.18 24.82
N ASN A 14 -9.21 -2.34 26.04
CA ASN A 14 -8.72 -1.23 26.85
C ASN A 14 -7.55 -0.49 26.17
N LEU A 15 -6.63 -1.20 25.52
CA LEU A 15 -5.50 -0.61 24.80
C LEU A 15 -5.96 0.23 23.59
N VAL A 16 -6.95 -0.25 22.83
CA VAL A 16 -7.51 0.47 21.69
C VAL A 16 -8.22 1.75 22.15
N ASP A 17 -8.97 1.68 23.24
CA ASP A 17 -9.67 2.85 23.78
C ASP A 17 -8.69 3.87 24.38
N GLU A 18 -7.63 3.42 25.07
CA GLU A 18 -6.54 4.28 25.55
C GLU A 18 -5.82 4.98 24.39
N PHE A 19 -5.56 4.26 23.30
CA PHE A 19 -5.01 4.85 22.09
C PHE A 19 -5.93 5.91 21.50
N ARG A 20 -7.24 5.64 21.38
CA ARG A 20 -8.21 6.60 20.81
C ARG A 20 -8.24 7.90 21.60
N ILE A 21 -8.22 7.81 22.93
CA ILE A 21 -8.19 8.98 23.81
C ILE A 21 -6.88 9.74 23.61
N SER A 22 -5.75 9.04 23.69
CA SER A 22 -4.42 9.65 23.57
C SER A 22 -4.20 10.31 22.21
N PHE A 23 -4.60 9.63 21.13
CA PHE A 23 -4.53 10.13 19.76
C PHE A 23 -5.38 11.39 19.57
N LYS A 24 -6.61 11.38 20.11
CA LYS A 24 -7.51 12.56 20.05
C LYS A 24 -6.89 13.76 20.77
N LEU A 25 -6.36 13.56 21.98
CA LEU A 25 -5.72 14.60 22.77
C LEU A 25 -4.49 15.19 22.06
N GLN A 26 -3.60 14.33 21.54
CA GLN A 26 -2.41 14.78 20.80
C GLN A 26 -2.80 15.52 19.51
N LYS A 27 -3.83 15.06 18.78
CA LYS A 27 -4.35 15.74 17.59
C LYS A 27 -4.86 17.14 17.93
N GLU A 28 -5.65 17.27 19.00
CA GLU A 28 -6.19 18.55 19.44
C GLU A 28 -5.08 19.51 19.88
N GLU A 29 -4.07 19.01 20.58
CA GLU A 29 -2.91 19.80 20.99
C GLU A 29 -2.10 20.32 19.79
N ILE A 30 -1.86 19.46 18.78
CA ILE A 30 -1.19 19.85 17.53
C ILE A 30 -2.02 20.89 16.77
N SER A 31 -3.33 20.72 16.70
CA SER A 31 -4.23 21.69 16.06
C SER A 31 -4.17 23.06 16.75
N ASN A 32 -4.21 23.08 18.09
CA ASN A 32 -4.09 24.31 18.87
C ASN A 32 -2.72 25.00 18.66
N LEU A 33 -1.64 24.22 18.50
CA LEU A 33 -0.33 24.77 18.17
C LEU A 33 -0.27 25.35 16.76
N ILE A 34 -0.90 24.68 15.79
CA ILE A 34 -1.04 25.18 14.42
C ILE A 34 -1.75 26.54 14.41
N ASP A 35 -2.84 26.69 15.17
CA ASP A 35 -3.57 27.96 15.24
C ASP A 35 -2.79 29.06 15.97
N LYS A 36 -1.99 28.71 16.99
CA LYS A 36 -1.04 29.63 17.60
C LYS A 36 0.03 30.09 16.60
N ILE A 37 0.58 29.19 15.79
CA ILE A 37 1.61 29.51 14.77
C ILE A 37 1.06 30.42 13.66
N LYS A 38 -0.22 30.24 13.28
CA LYS A 38 -0.92 31.14 12.34
C LYS A 38 -0.99 32.58 12.87
N THR A 39 -1.07 32.75 14.20
CA THR A 39 -1.19 34.06 14.86
C THR A 39 0.17 34.68 15.21
N GLN A 40 1.14 33.84 15.60
CA GLN A 40 2.50 34.24 15.95
C GLN A 40 3.49 33.24 15.33
N SER A 41 4.09 33.62 14.20
CA SER A 41 5.04 32.78 13.48
C SER A 41 6.43 32.85 14.13
N ASP A 42 6.63 32.06 15.19
CA ASP A 42 7.93 31.85 15.83
C ASP A 42 8.58 30.54 15.37
N SER A 43 9.88 30.58 15.06
CA SER A 43 10.64 29.41 14.60
C SER A 43 10.73 28.30 15.65
N THR A 44 10.69 28.66 16.93
CA THR A 44 10.65 27.72 18.07
C THR A 44 9.34 26.93 18.12
N LEU A 45 8.20 27.59 17.86
CA LEU A 45 6.89 26.96 17.82
C LEU A 45 6.78 25.98 16.65
N ILE A 46 7.36 26.33 15.49
CA ILE A 46 7.39 25.44 14.32
C ILE A 46 8.24 24.20 14.58
N ASN A 47 9.40 24.34 15.23
CA ASN A 47 10.23 23.19 15.60
C ASN A 47 9.51 22.28 16.60
N ASN A 48 8.85 22.85 17.61
CA ASN A 48 8.05 22.09 18.57
C ASN A 48 6.89 21.34 17.88
N LEU A 49 6.21 21.98 16.93
CA LEU A 49 5.16 21.34 16.11
C LEU A 49 5.71 20.13 15.34
N LEU A 50 6.88 20.27 14.70
CA LEU A 50 7.51 19.19 13.94
C LEU A 50 7.95 18.03 14.84
N GLU A 51 8.44 18.32 16.04
CA GLU A 51 8.76 17.29 17.03
C GLU A 51 7.52 16.53 17.47
N LYS A 52 6.42 17.23 17.79
CA LYS A 52 5.16 16.57 18.19
C LYS A 52 4.56 15.71 17.10
N ILE A 53 4.64 16.15 15.83
CA ILE A 53 4.20 15.33 14.69
C ILE A 53 5.07 14.06 14.55
N LYS A 54 6.38 14.14 14.80
CA LYS A 54 7.26 12.95 14.81
C LYS A 54 6.93 12.01 15.96
N SER A 55 6.67 12.54 17.16
CA SER A 55 6.23 11.75 18.30
C SER A 55 4.91 11.04 18.03
N LEU A 56 3.93 11.75 17.44
CA LEU A 56 2.65 11.17 17.03
C LEU A 56 2.83 10.05 15.98
N GLU A 57 3.72 10.23 15.01
CA GLU A 57 4.05 9.17 14.04
C GLU A 57 4.65 7.94 14.73
N SER A 58 5.60 8.13 15.64
CA SER A 58 6.21 7.03 16.38
C SER A 58 5.15 6.28 17.21
N TYR A 59 4.24 7.02 17.83
CA TYR A 59 3.15 6.46 18.62
C TYR A 59 2.19 5.62 17.76
N ILE A 60 1.83 6.10 16.57
CA ILE A 60 1.02 5.32 15.61
C ILE A 60 1.77 4.07 15.13
N LYS A 61 3.09 4.16 14.93
CA LYS A 61 3.91 3.01 14.49
C LYS A 61 4.02 1.94 15.56
N GLU A 62 4.19 2.33 16.82
CA GLU A 62 4.27 1.42 17.96
C GLU A 62 2.93 0.74 18.23
N MET A 63 1.84 1.51 18.19
CA MET A 63 0.49 1.00 18.45
C MET A 63 -0.15 0.34 17.23
N GLY A 64 0.40 0.56 16.03
CA GLY A 64 -0.21 0.13 14.77
C GLY A 64 -0.44 -1.38 14.66
N SER A 65 0.37 -2.20 15.31
CA SER A 65 0.19 -3.67 15.35
C SER A 65 -0.97 -4.13 16.24
N TYR A 66 -1.46 -3.26 17.14
CA TYR A 66 -2.52 -3.57 18.10
C TYR A 66 -3.85 -2.91 17.77
N LEU A 67 -3.87 -2.03 16.77
CA LEU A 67 -5.04 -1.25 16.40
C LEU A 67 -5.89 -1.93 15.31
N PRO A 68 -7.23 -1.80 15.38
CA PRO A 68 -8.10 -2.12 14.26
C PRO A 68 -7.71 -1.33 13.01
N THR A 69 -7.84 -1.94 11.83
CA THR A 69 -7.47 -1.33 10.54
C THR A 69 -8.15 0.02 10.29
N TYR A 70 -9.41 0.17 10.74
CA TYR A 70 -10.15 1.43 10.65
C TYR A 70 -9.47 2.56 11.43
N ASP A 71 -9.13 2.30 12.69
CA ASP A 71 -8.50 3.29 13.58
C ASP A 71 -7.08 3.64 13.10
N LEU A 72 -6.32 2.64 12.63
CA LEU A 72 -5.00 2.86 12.05
C LEU A 72 -5.07 3.73 10.77
N LYS A 73 -6.02 3.44 9.87
CA LYS A 73 -6.20 4.20 8.62
C LYS A 73 -6.53 5.66 8.92
N ILE A 74 -7.46 5.90 9.83
CA ILE A 74 -7.85 7.26 10.24
C ILE A 74 -6.67 7.99 10.89
N SER A 75 -5.90 7.30 11.73
CA SER A 75 -4.74 7.90 12.40
C SER A 75 -3.66 8.33 11.39
N ILE A 76 -3.36 7.49 10.39
CA ILE A 76 -2.40 7.79 9.32
C ILE A 76 -2.90 8.93 8.44
N GLN A 77 -4.19 8.94 8.07
CA GLN A 77 -4.77 10.02 7.27
C GLN A 77 -4.67 11.36 8.00
N ASN A 78 -5.11 11.41 9.26
CA ASN A 78 -4.99 12.59 10.10
C ASN A 78 -3.53 13.07 10.25
N LEU A 79 -2.58 12.14 10.47
CA LEU A 79 -1.15 12.47 10.53
C LEU A 79 -0.67 13.12 9.23
N SER A 80 -1.11 12.62 8.07
CA SER A 80 -0.74 13.17 6.76
C SER A 80 -1.29 14.59 6.54
N GLU A 81 -2.52 14.85 6.99
CA GLU A 81 -3.14 16.18 6.94
C GLU A 81 -2.38 17.17 7.84
N LEU A 82 -2.10 16.80 9.09
CA LEU A 82 -1.33 17.61 10.04
C LEU A 82 0.08 17.91 9.52
N ARG A 83 0.74 16.91 8.89
CA ARG A 83 2.05 17.09 8.25
C ARG A 83 2.01 18.10 7.11
N LYS A 84 1.00 18.01 6.25
CA LYS A 84 0.83 18.92 5.13
C LYS A 84 0.68 20.35 5.63
N GLU A 85 -0.17 20.56 6.64
CA GLU A 85 -0.39 21.88 7.23
C GLU A 85 0.88 22.44 7.90
N ALA A 86 1.64 21.61 8.62
CA ALA A 86 2.91 22.02 9.22
C ALA A 86 3.96 22.40 8.16
N LEU A 87 4.05 21.66 7.05
CA LEU A 87 4.98 21.98 5.95
C LEU A 87 4.57 23.25 5.21
N ASP A 88 3.28 23.48 5.01
CA ASP A 88 2.78 24.69 4.37
C ASP A 88 3.05 25.94 5.24
N LEU A 89 2.89 25.81 6.57
CA LEU A 89 3.28 26.86 7.52
C LEU A 89 4.80 27.10 7.53
N GLN A 90 5.60 26.03 7.51
CA GLN A 90 7.06 26.14 7.43
C GLN A 90 7.54 26.83 6.16
N LYS A 91 6.93 26.53 5.00
CA LYS A 91 7.27 27.18 3.73
C LYS A 91 6.87 28.65 3.69
N LYS A 92 5.74 29.00 4.32
CA LYS A 92 5.29 30.39 4.45
C LYS A 92 6.17 31.21 5.39
N SER A 93 6.75 30.59 6.41
CA SER A 93 7.63 31.26 7.36
C SER A 93 9.11 31.26 6.95
N ALA A 94 9.52 30.41 6.00
CA ALA A 94 10.88 30.40 5.48
C ALA A 94 11.11 31.62 4.57
N PRO A 95 12.15 32.45 4.81
CA PRO A 95 12.46 33.56 3.93
C PRO A 95 12.85 33.00 2.55
N THR A 96 12.03 33.22 1.53
CA THR A 96 12.27 32.72 0.19
C THR A 96 13.55 33.36 -0.36
N LYS A 97 14.63 32.58 -0.45
CA LYS A 97 15.87 32.99 -1.11
C LYS A 97 15.57 33.31 -2.59
N THR A 98 15.58 34.58 -2.94
CA THR A 98 15.54 35.07 -4.32
C THR A 98 16.87 34.77 -5.02
N PHE A 99 17.05 33.55 -5.52
CA PHE A 99 18.16 33.25 -6.43
C PHE A 99 17.76 33.64 -7.86
N LYS A 100 18.16 34.86 -8.28
CA LYS A 100 18.21 35.26 -9.68
C LYS A 100 19.49 34.67 -10.30
N PHE A 101 19.37 33.70 -11.21
CA PHE A 101 20.45 33.39 -12.15
C PHE A 101 19.90 33.34 -13.58
N LYS A 102 20.54 34.14 -14.43
CA LYS A 102 20.20 34.42 -15.83
C LYS A 102 20.50 33.21 -16.74
N THR A 103 19.73 33.12 -17.81
CA THR A 103 19.83 32.15 -18.91
C THR A 103 21.06 32.34 -19.80
N ASN A 104 21.56 31.23 -20.37
CA ASN A 104 21.72 30.97 -21.82
C ASN A 104 22.70 29.81 -22.04
N ILE A 105 22.36 28.83 -22.88
CA ILE A 105 23.23 28.24 -23.92
C ILE A 105 22.40 27.30 -24.81
N THR A 106 22.47 27.60 -26.10
CA THR A 106 21.94 26.92 -27.28
C THR A 106 22.86 25.80 -27.79
N LYS A 107 22.24 24.68 -28.22
CA LYS A 107 22.48 23.83 -29.41
C LYS A 107 23.87 23.17 -29.67
N LEU A 108 23.77 22.04 -30.42
CA LEU A 108 24.75 21.26 -31.22
C LEU A 108 25.15 19.92 -30.56
N LYS A 109 24.62 18.75 -30.95
CA LYS A 109 24.77 17.90 -32.17
C LYS A 109 26.15 17.25 -32.37
N ASN A 110 26.09 15.90 -32.36
CA ASN A 110 26.76 14.91 -33.21
C ASN A 110 28.17 14.36 -32.90
N THR A 111 28.24 13.03 -33.20
CA THR A 111 29.33 12.22 -33.79
C THR A 111 30.23 11.38 -32.87
N GLU A 112 29.82 10.12 -32.70
CA GLU A 112 30.52 8.87 -33.06
C GLU A 112 32.04 8.66 -32.82
N ASN A 113 32.30 7.53 -32.13
CA ASN A 113 33.09 6.35 -32.57
C ASN A 113 34.53 6.06 -32.07
N LYS A 114 34.72 4.73 -31.86
CA LYS A 114 35.92 3.87 -31.62
C LYS A 114 36.39 3.70 -30.15
N LYS A 115 36.77 2.51 -29.64
CA LYS A 115 36.89 1.12 -30.16
C LYS A 115 37.16 0.14 -28.99
N ILE A 116 36.40 -0.97 -28.93
CA ILE A 116 36.77 -2.41 -28.86
C ILE A 116 37.83 -2.91 -27.84
N SER A 117 37.48 -3.90 -26.98
CA SER A 117 37.93 -5.33 -27.11
C SER A 117 37.50 -6.30 -25.97
N ASN A 118 36.75 -7.34 -26.37
CA ASN A 118 36.87 -8.79 -26.06
C ASN A 118 36.50 -9.30 -24.63
N ILE A 119 35.83 -10.44 -24.39
CA ILE A 119 35.95 -11.80 -24.96
C ILE A 119 34.60 -12.58 -24.90
N ASN A 120 34.47 -13.51 -25.85
CA ASN A 120 33.41 -14.47 -26.15
C ASN A 120 32.99 -15.47 -25.04
N SER A 121 31.70 -15.84 -25.04
CA SER A 121 31.26 -17.25 -25.18
C SER A 121 29.80 -17.27 -25.66
N ILE A 122 29.55 -17.90 -26.81
CA ILE A 122 28.23 -18.10 -27.43
C ILE A 122 28.10 -19.58 -27.75
N GLU A 123 27.01 -20.20 -27.29
CA GLU A 123 26.22 -21.23 -27.99
C GLU A 123 24.93 -21.49 -27.18
N PRO A 124 23.81 -21.90 -27.79
CA PRO A 124 23.06 -21.27 -28.88
C PRO A 124 21.65 -20.83 -28.45
N GLN A 125 21.11 -19.83 -29.15
CA GLN A 125 19.75 -19.33 -28.97
C GLN A 125 18.71 -20.37 -29.41
N THR A 126 17.67 -20.57 -28.59
CA THR A 126 16.31 -20.70 -29.13
C THR A 126 15.50 -19.49 -28.67
N THR A 127 15.34 -18.60 -29.65
CA THR A 127 14.41 -17.49 -29.68
C THR A 127 12.98 -18.00 -29.51
N ASN A 128 12.31 -17.53 -28.46
CA ASN A 128 10.96 -17.00 -28.53
C ASN A 128 10.76 -16.11 -27.30
N LYS A 129 10.77 -14.80 -27.55
CA LYS A 129 10.45 -13.75 -26.58
C LYS A 129 8.91 -13.64 -26.54
N PRO A 130 8.22 -13.88 -25.42
CA PRO A 130 6.92 -13.28 -25.20
C PRO A 130 7.13 -11.95 -24.47
N ALA A 131 6.20 -11.03 -24.68
CA ALA A 131 6.16 -9.69 -24.15
C ALA A 131 6.54 -9.59 -22.66
N ASP A 132 7.12 -8.44 -22.31
CA ASP A 132 7.45 -8.02 -20.95
C ASP A 132 6.23 -8.19 -20.03
N SER A 133 6.12 -9.37 -19.41
CA SER A 133 4.93 -9.80 -18.67
C SER A 133 5.12 -9.31 -17.25
N GLN A 134 4.50 -8.18 -16.94
CA GLN A 134 4.44 -7.69 -15.57
C GLN A 134 3.69 -8.73 -14.71
N CYS A 135 4.13 -8.91 -13.47
CA CYS A 135 3.56 -9.89 -12.57
C CYS A 135 3.35 -9.26 -11.20
N LEU A 136 2.09 -9.18 -10.77
CA LEU A 136 1.73 -8.75 -9.43
C LEU A 136 1.90 -9.94 -8.47
N LYS A 137 2.85 -9.85 -7.55
CA LYS A 137 3.08 -10.87 -6.52
C LYS A 137 2.81 -10.30 -5.13
N LEU A 138 1.85 -10.87 -4.42
CA LEU A 138 1.59 -10.58 -3.01
C LEU A 138 1.77 -11.85 -2.20
N SER A 139 2.72 -11.83 -1.26
CA SER A 139 3.05 -13.00 -0.46
C SER A 139 3.33 -12.70 1.01
N GLU A 140 3.12 -13.72 1.86
CA GLU A 140 3.56 -13.77 3.26
C GLU A 140 3.03 -12.60 4.11
N LYS A 141 1.76 -12.25 3.90
CA LYS A 141 1.09 -11.21 4.67
C LYS A 141 0.11 -11.81 5.66
N ASN A 142 0.05 -11.20 6.84
CA ASN A 142 -0.90 -11.55 7.88
C ASN A 142 -1.59 -10.26 8.36
N ASN A 143 -2.91 -10.30 8.58
CA ASN A 143 -3.71 -9.13 8.97
C ASN A 143 -3.50 -7.93 8.04
N TYR A 144 -3.54 -8.18 6.72
CA TYR A 144 -3.18 -7.19 5.73
C TYR A 144 -4.35 -6.83 4.82
N TYR A 145 -4.58 -5.53 4.67
CA TYR A 145 -5.52 -5.00 3.69
C TYR A 145 -4.73 -4.47 2.49
N TYR A 146 -4.90 -5.11 1.34
CA TYR A 146 -4.34 -4.66 0.08
C TYR A 146 -5.44 -4.03 -0.77
N TYR A 147 -5.20 -2.80 -1.21
CA TYR A 147 -6.01 -2.12 -2.21
C TYR A 147 -5.09 -1.56 -3.27
N HIS A 148 -5.24 -2.00 -4.50
CA HIS A 148 -4.46 -1.47 -5.61
C HIS A 148 -5.16 -0.24 -6.20
N LEU A 149 -4.53 0.94 -6.06
CA LEU A 149 -5.00 2.13 -6.75
C LEU A 149 -4.41 2.12 -8.17
N PRO A 150 -5.23 2.24 -9.24
CA PRO A 150 -4.76 2.08 -10.59
C PRO A 150 -3.65 3.09 -10.91
N VAL A 151 -2.45 2.58 -11.18
CA VAL A 151 -1.39 3.42 -11.70
C VAL A 151 -1.73 3.66 -13.17
N LYS A 152 -1.91 4.93 -13.56
CA LYS A 152 -2.08 5.35 -14.96
C LYS A 152 -0.80 5.04 -15.75
N SER A 153 -0.60 3.76 -16.03
CA SER A 153 0.41 3.24 -16.92
C SER A 153 -0.36 2.47 -17.99
N SER A 154 0.15 2.52 -19.23
CA SER A 154 -0.31 1.67 -20.33
C SER A 154 0.05 0.22 -20.03
N VAL A 155 -0.57 -0.37 -19.00
CA VAL A 155 -0.25 -1.72 -18.53
C VAL A 155 -0.79 -2.71 -19.56
N LEU A 156 0.14 -3.31 -20.28
CA LEU A 156 -0.10 -4.53 -21.04
C LEU A 156 -0.48 -5.63 -20.04
N SER A 157 -1.48 -6.41 -20.40
CA SER A 157 -2.09 -7.44 -19.54
C SER A 157 -1.08 -8.25 -18.72
N TYR A 158 -1.37 -8.50 -17.45
CA TYR A 158 -0.42 -9.05 -16.47
C TYR A 158 -0.95 -10.31 -15.75
N GLU A 159 -0.08 -11.00 -15.02
CA GLU A 159 -0.44 -12.14 -14.16
C GLU A 159 -0.43 -11.75 -12.68
N ALA A 160 -1.46 -12.17 -11.93
CA ALA A 160 -1.60 -11.90 -10.51
C ALA A 160 -1.42 -13.17 -9.68
N ASN A 161 -0.66 -13.04 -8.60
CA ASN A 161 -0.05 -14.14 -7.88
C ASN A 161 -0.15 -13.87 -6.37
N LEU A 162 -1.09 -14.52 -5.69
CA LEU A 162 -1.38 -14.34 -4.26
C LEU A 162 -1.02 -15.62 -3.50
N TYR A 163 -0.09 -15.52 -2.55
CA TYR A 163 0.47 -16.68 -1.86
C TYR A 163 0.60 -16.47 -0.35
N ASN A 164 0.34 -17.49 0.46
CA ASN A 164 0.65 -17.49 1.90
C ASN A 164 0.08 -16.26 2.63
N LEU A 165 -1.19 -15.93 2.39
CA LEU A 165 -1.86 -14.82 3.08
C LEU A 165 -2.77 -15.35 4.18
N LYS A 166 -2.78 -14.67 5.33
CA LYS A 166 -3.69 -14.99 6.44
C LYS A 166 -4.43 -13.76 6.92
N PHE A 167 -5.70 -13.91 7.28
CA PHE A 167 -6.53 -12.84 7.85
C PHE A 167 -6.48 -11.54 7.03
N SER A 168 -6.45 -11.67 5.70
CA SER A 168 -6.13 -10.57 4.79
C SER A 168 -7.25 -10.31 3.80
N ILE A 169 -7.44 -9.05 3.43
CA ILE A 169 -8.40 -8.64 2.41
C ILE A 169 -7.60 -8.09 1.23
N VAL A 170 -7.87 -8.59 0.04
CA VAL A 170 -7.21 -8.15 -1.19
C VAL A 170 -8.28 -7.67 -2.15
N ASP A 171 -8.28 -6.37 -2.41
CA ASP A 171 -9.17 -5.72 -3.37
C ASP A 171 -8.39 -5.34 -4.64
N LEU A 172 -8.72 -6.03 -5.73
CA LEU A 172 -8.18 -5.85 -7.08
C LEU A 172 -9.25 -5.34 -8.05
N SER A 173 -10.39 -4.84 -7.54
CA SER A 173 -11.57 -4.49 -8.35
C SER A 173 -11.28 -3.50 -9.48
N GLU A 174 -10.40 -2.53 -9.29
CA GLU A 174 -10.09 -1.49 -10.28
C GLU A 174 -9.15 -1.97 -11.42
N GLU A 175 -8.36 -3.02 -11.22
CA GLU A 175 -7.36 -3.48 -12.21
C GLU A 175 -7.60 -4.89 -12.76
N SER A 176 -8.61 -5.60 -12.26
CA SER A 176 -8.84 -7.00 -12.62
C SER A 176 -8.97 -7.21 -14.13
N GLU A 177 -9.41 -6.20 -14.89
CA GLU A 177 -9.59 -6.31 -16.35
C GLU A 177 -8.27 -6.53 -17.10
N TYR A 178 -7.14 -6.12 -16.53
CA TYR A 178 -5.82 -6.34 -17.12
C TYR A 178 -5.21 -7.69 -16.70
N ILE A 179 -5.82 -8.39 -15.74
CA ILE A 179 -5.34 -9.69 -15.27
C ILE A 179 -5.73 -10.77 -16.28
N ARG A 180 -4.75 -11.46 -16.84
CA ARG A 180 -4.97 -12.65 -17.70
C ARG A 180 -5.10 -13.93 -16.90
N ALA A 181 -4.36 -14.02 -15.81
CA ALA A 181 -4.34 -15.20 -14.96
C ALA A 181 -4.19 -14.77 -13.50
N LEU A 182 -5.10 -15.26 -12.65
CA LEU A 182 -5.02 -15.09 -11.21
C LEU A 182 -4.72 -16.44 -10.57
N TYR A 183 -3.59 -16.52 -9.89
CA TYR A 183 -3.18 -17.67 -9.11
C TYR A 183 -3.25 -17.32 -7.63
N VAL A 184 -4.04 -18.10 -6.90
CA VAL A 184 -4.19 -17.99 -5.45
C VAL A 184 -3.78 -19.31 -4.83
N ASN A 185 -2.87 -19.28 -3.87
CA ASN A 185 -2.44 -20.51 -3.21
C ASN A 185 -2.10 -20.30 -1.72
N ASN A 186 -2.55 -21.23 -0.88
CA ASN A 186 -2.28 -21.22 0.56
C ASN A 186 -2.78 -19.96 1.27
N LEU A 187 -4.09 -19.69 1.19
CA LEU A 187 -4.73 -18.58 1.89
C LEU A 187 -5.62 -19.07 3.03
N GLU A 188 -5.65 -18.34 4.14
CA GLU A 188 -6.45 -18.68 5.32
C GLU A 188 -7.19 -17.44 5.85
N PHE A 189 -8.51 -17.52 6.08
CA PHE A 189 -9.31 -16.38 6.59
C PHE A 189 -9.19 -15.11 5.73
N CYS A 190 -9.18 -15.26 4.39
CA CYS A 190 -8.98 -14.14 3.47
C CYS A 190 -10.23 -13.81 2.65
N VAL A 191 -10.36 -12.53 2.29
CA VAL A 191 -11.39 -12.06 1.36
C VAL A 191 -10.72 -11.47 0.13
N ILE A 192 -10.96 -12.07 -1.03
CA ILE A 192 -10.39 -11.64 -2.31
C ILE A 192 -11.51 -11.10 -3.19
N ILE A 193 -11.40 -9.82 -3.55
CA ILE A 193 -12.37 -9.11 -4.37
C ILE A 193 -11.69 -8.76 -5.69
N CYS A 194 -12.24 -9.29 -6.77
CA CYS A 194 -11.83 -9.01 -8.14
C CYS A 194 -13.05 -8.60 -8.95
N SER A 195 -12.88 -7.73 -9.93
CA SER A 195 -13.95 -7.43 -10.89
C SER A 195 -13.89 -8.42 -12.06
N LYS A 196 -13.90 -7.94 -13.31
CA LYS A 196 -13.78 -8.76 -14.51
C LYS A 196 -12.33 -9.14 -14.74
N ILE A 197 -12.02 -10.44 -14.72
CA ILE A 197 -10.70 -10.99 -15.08
C ILE A 197 -10.79 -11.50 -16.52
N ASN A 198 -9.88 -11.06 -17.39
CA ASN A 198 -9.84 -11.41 -18.81
C ASN A 198 -9.14 -12.76 -19.08
N GLY A 199 -9.25 -13.71 -18.15
CA GLY A 199 -8.78 -15.07 -18.34
C GLY A 199 -9.09 -15.99 -17.18
N SER A 200 -8.15 -16.87 -16.82
CA SER A 200 -8.40 -17.99 -15.90
C SER A 200 -8.05 -17.66 -14.46
N VAL A 201 -8.84 -18.19 -13.53
CA VAL A 201 -8.58 -18.11 -12.10
C VAL A 201 -8.30 -19.51 -11.56
N THR A 202 -7.20 -19.67 -10.82
CA THR A 202 -6.84 -20.91 -10.14
C THR A 202 -6.65 -20.64 -8.66
N ILE A 203 -7.42 -21.33 -7.83
CA ILE A 203 -7.41 -21.21 -6.37
C ILE A 203 -7.05 -22.57 -5.78
N ARG A 204 -5.99 -22.61 -4.97
CA ARG A 204 -5.45 -23.85 -4.39
C ARG A 204 -5.20 -23.74 -2.90
N ASN A 205 -5.40 -24.82 -2.16
CA ASN A 205 -5.06 -24.93 -0.73
C ASN A 205 -5.58 -23.73 0.09
N CYS A 206 -6.84 -23.34 -0.09
CA CYS A 206 -7.42 -22.18 0.60
C CYS A 206 -8.43 -22.61 1.66
N LYS A 207 -8.46 -21.93 2.81
CA LYS A 207 -9.32 -22.27 3.96
C LYS A 207 -10.05 -21.07 4.55
N ASN A 208 -11.35 -21.19 4.80
CA ASN A 208 -12.16 -20.12 5.41
C ASN A 208 -12.06 -18.80 4.63
N CYS A 209 -12.10 -18.88 3.29
CA CYS A 209 -11.89 -17.73 2.41
C CYS A 209 -13.15 -17.38 1.62
N ILE A 210 -13.28 -16.10 1.26
CA ILE A 210 -14.35 -15.62 0.39
C ILE A 210 -13.72 -15.05 -0.88
N PHE A 211 -14.23 -15.49 -2.03
CA PHE A 211 -13.80 -15.02 -3.35
C PHE A 211 -14.97 -14.38 -4.09
N VAL A 212 -14.83 -13.13 -4.48
CA VAL A 212 -15.81 -12.41 -5.32
C VAL A 212 -15.11 -12.07 -6.64
N LEU A 213 -15.55 -12.66 -7.75
CA LEU A 213 -14.89 -12.46 -9.04
C LEU A 213 -15.78 -12.73 -10.25
N VAL A 214 -15.38 -12.16 -11.39
CA VAL A 214 -15.96 -12.46 -12.70
C VAL A 214 -14.86 -13.02 -13.60
N SER A 215 -15.01 -14.24 -14.11
CA SER A 215 -13.98 -14.88 -14.95
C SER A 215 -14.59 -15.80 -16.01
N GLN A 216 -13.77 -16.19 -17.00
CA GLN A 216 -14.16 -17.18 -18.01
C GLN A 216 -13.98 -18.61 -17.50
N GLN A 217 -12.96 -18.83 -16.67
CA GLN A 217 -12.60 -20.16 -16.17
C GLN A 217 -12.19 -20.05 -14.70
N LEU A 218 -12.63 -21.02 -13.89
CA LEU A 218 -12.26 -21.17 -12.50
C LEU A 218 -11.81 -22.62 -12.24
N ARG A 219 -10.62 -22.78 -11.66
CA ARG A 219 -10.10 -24.06 -11.17
C ARG A 219 -9.91 -23.98 -9.66
N LEU A 220 -10.47 -24.95 -8.95
CA LEU A 220 -10.40 -25.10 -7.50
C LEU A 220 -9.71 -26.40 -7.14
N GLU A 221 -8.80 -26.35 -6.18
CA GLU A 221 -8.03 -27.50 -5.71
C GLU A 221 -7.79 -27.40 -4.21
N GLU A 222 -7.99 -28.48 -3.46
CA GLU A 222 -7.66 -28.56 -2.03
C GLU A 222 -8.21 -27.41 -1.16
N CYS A 223 -9.42 -26.93 -1.45
CA CYS A 223 -10.05 -25.83 -0.71
C CYS A 223 -11.05 -26.36 0.34
N ILE A 224 -11.12 -25.70 1.51
CA ILE A 224 -12.00 -26.09 2.65
C ILE A 224 -12.73 -24.84 3.15
N ASP A 225 -14.05 -24.91 3.33
CA ASP A 225 -14.87 -23.77 3.80
C ASP A 225 -14.60 -22.49 3.00
N VAL A 226 -14.75 -22.58 1.68
CA VAL A 226 -14.54 -21.45 0.78
C VAL A 226 -15.83 -21.06 0.10
N ASP A 227 -16.20 -19.78 0.22
CA ASP A 227 -17.36 -19.20 -0.46
C ASP A 227 -16.92 -18.50 -1.75
N ILE A 228 -17.62 -18.80 -2.84
CA ILE A 228 -17.27 -18.29 -4.18
C ILE A 228 -18.49 -17.62 -4.81
N TYR A 229 -18.39 -16.31 -4.96
CA TYR A 229 -19.34 -15.47 -5.69
C TYR A 229 -18.79 -15.23 -7.08
N LEU A 230 -19.15 -16.12 -8.01
CA LEU A 230 -18.68 -16.11 -9.40
C LEU A 230 -19.78 -15.67 -10.37
N ARG A 231 -19.46 -14.75 -11.26
CA ARG A 231 -20.18 -14.57 -12.53
C ARG A 231 -19.31 -15.08 -13.68
N ILE A 232 -19.85 -15.97 -14.49
CA ILE A 232 -19.17 -16.46 -15.69
C ILE A 232 -19.32 -15.42 -16.80
N ASN A 233 -18.21 -15.00 -17.40
CA ASN A 233 -18.21 -14.12 -18.56
C ASN A 233 -18.05 -14.96 -19.84
N ASN A 234 -19.10 -15.02 -20.65
CA ASN A 234 -19.05 -15.63 -22.00
C ASN A 234 -18.34 -14.72 -23.00
#